data_AF-E0MJR0-F1
#
_entry.id   AF-E0MJR0-F1
#
_cell.length_a   1.000
_cell.length_b   1.000
_cell.length_c   1.000
_cell.angle_alpha   90.00
_cell.angle_beta   90.00
_cell.angle_gamma   90.00
#
_symmetry.space_group_name_H-M   'P 1'
#
loop_
_entity.id
_entity.type
_entity.pdbx_description
1 polymer ?
#
loop_
_entity_poly.entity_id
_entity_poly.type
_entity_poly.pdbx_seq_one_letter_code
_entity_poly.pdbx_strand_id
1 'polypeptide(L)'
;MAVASYEGVPVPVDIAPDTVRLTQGGKLYDSNIFVGVPLFSERFRQAVEDIEPGVHQFLPVKVIGVDGESYSEPWWSFNICQLVDSISPELGGVYKQEWEYLREEKYEKFTWNIKSGWLPGRVPEPDDSDPYNPYTMNPSKKLAVYKDRIAGRAAWIDSRLPRTFYSDALMARIEAEGMEGFYVVHHWKEI
;
A
#
# COMPACT_ATOMS: atom_id res chain seq x y z
N MET A 1 -4.80 -15.57 -17.79
CA MET A 1 -3.97 -16.09 -16.69
C MET A 1 -4.32 -15.25 -15.47
N ALA A 2 -5.01 -15.82 -14.49
CA ALA A 2 -5.39 -15.07 -13.29
C ALA A 2 -4.13 -14.84 -12.45
N VAL A 3 -3.79 -13.58 -12.19
CA VAL A 3 -2.73 -13.22 -11.23
C VAL A 3 -3.31 -13.52 -9.85
N ALA A 4 -2.78 -14.52 -9.15
CA ALA A 4 -3.12 -14.72 -7.75
C ALA A 4 -2.69 -13.48 -6.97
N SER A 5 -3.57 -12.89 -6.16
CA SER A 5 -3.17 -11.84 -5.23
C SER A 5 -2.40 -12.49 -4.08
N TYR A 6 -1.15 -12.09 -3.88
CA TYR A 6 -0.30 -12.55 -2.77
C TYR A 6 -0.42 -11.62 -1.56
N GLU A 7 -1.62 -11.10 -1.32
CA GLU A 7 -1.88 -10.16 -0.22
C GLU A 7 -1.69 -10.86 1.13
N GLY A 8 -0.72 -10.37 1.90
CA GLY A 8 -0.47 -10.89 3.25
C GLY A 8 0.15 -12.28 3.29
N VAL A 9 0.65 -12.80 2.17
CA VAL A 9 1.36 -14.08 2.08
C VAL A 9 2.64 -13.95 1.26
N PRO A 10 3.66 -14.79 1.48
CA PRO A 10 4.89 -14.76 0.69
C PRO A 10 4.62 -15.03 -0.81
N VAL A 11 5.35 -14.32 -1.66
CA VAL A 11 5.40 -14.58 -3.10
C VAL A 11 6.40 -15.72 -3.37
N PRO A 12 6.06 -16.72 -4.20
CA PRO A 12 7.03 -17.71 -4.66
C PRO A 12 8.22 -17.04 -5.36
N VAL A 13 9.43 -17.35 -4.93
CA VAL A 13 10.65 -16.68 -5.41
C VAL A 13 10.89 -16.92 -6.91
N ASP A 14 10.44 -18.07 -7.42
CA ASP A 14 10.59 -18.50 -8.81
C ASP A 14 9.71 -17.71 -9.81
N ILE A 15 8.68 -17.02 -9.32
CA ILE A 15 7.84 -16.13 -10.15
C ILE A 15 8.12 -14.65 -9.92
N ALA A 16 8.94 -14.33 -8.92
CA ALA A 16 9.27 -12.95 -8.59
C ALA A 16 10.29 -12.38 -9.59
N PRO A 17 10.15 -11.13 -10.01
CA PRO A 17 11.11 -10.49 -10.88
C PRO A 17 12.42 -10.26 -10.11
N ASP A 18 13.53 -10.71 -10.70
CA ASP A 18 14.88 -10.50 -10.16
C ASP A 18 15.62 -9.32 -10.82
N THR A 19 15.04 -8.77 -11.89
CA THR A 19 15.65 -7.70 -12.70
C THR A 19 14.59 -6.72 -13.19
N VAL A 20 14.85 -5.43 -13.01
CA VAL A 20 14.07 -4.32 -13.57
C VAL A 20 14.99 -3.50 -14.49
N ARG A 21 14.50 -3.19 -15.69
CA ARG A 21 15.16 -2.26 -16.61
C ARG A 21 14.34 -0.99 -16.73
N LEU A 22 14.96 0.14 -16.43
CA LEU A 22 14.36 1.46 -16.62
C LEU A 22 14.35 1.80 -18.10
N THR A 23 13.19 2.21 -18.61
CA THR A 23 13.01 2.67 -19.99
C THR A 23 13.03 4.20 -20.10
N GLN A 24 12.97 4.88 -18.97
CA GLN A 24 13.06 6.32 -18.84
C GLN A 24 14.11 6.66 -17.78
N GLY A 25 14.88 7.72 -18.04
CA GLY A 25 15.88 8.20 -17.09
C GLY A 25 15.22 8.89 -15.90
N GLY A 26 15.95 9.00 -14.79
CA GLY A 26 15.47 9.68 -13.60
C GLY A 26 16.25 9.25 -12.37
N LYS A 27 16.09 10.03 -11.30
CA LYS A 27 16.56 9.65 -9.97
C LYS A 27 15.66 8.52 -9.45
N LEU A 28 16.27 7.44 -8.95
CA LEU A 28 15.56 6.49 -8.10
C LEU A 28 15.53 7.03 -6.67
N TYR A 29 14.36 6.97 -6.06
CA TYR A 29 14.15 7.33 -4.65
C TYR A 29 14.19 6.07 -3.78
N ASP A 30 13.96 6.19 -2.47
CA ASP A 30 13.92 5.02 -1.57
C ASP A 30 12.65 4.19 -1.70
N SER A 31 11.61 4.78 -2.28
CA SER A 31 10.38 4.10 -2.67
C SER A 31 10.03 4.51 -4.10
N ASN A 32 9.95 3.53 -5.00
CA ASN A 32 9.54 3.72 -6.38
C ASN A 32 8.45 2.71 -6.71
N ILE A 33 7.23 3.21 -6.95
CA ILE A 33 6.08 2.35 -7.25
C ILE A 33 5.98 2.18 -8.76
N PHE A 34 6.52 1.08 -9.28
CA PHE A 34 6.30 0.66 -10.66
C PHE A 34 5.13 -0.34 -10.73
N VAL A 35 4.47 -0.39 -11.89
CA VAL A 35 3.41 -1.39 -12.13
C VAL A 35 4.00 -2.79 -11.96
N GLY A 36 3.54 -3.50 -10.93
CA GLY A 36 3.88 -4.89 -10.65
C GLY A 36 5.15 -5.13 -9.82
N VAL A 37 6.06 -4.15 -9.67
CA VAL A 37 7.32 -4.32 -8.93
C VAL A 37 7.66 -3.05 -8.15
N PRO A 38 7.17 -2.90 -6.91
CA PRO A 38 7.57 -1.76 -6.09
C PRO A 38 9.05 -1.96 -5.69
N LEU A 39 9.88 -0.94 -5.88
CA LEU A 39 11.32 -0.99 -5.58
C LEU A 39 11.65 -0.12 -4.39
N PHE A 40 12.39 -0.70 -3.46
CA PHE A 40 12.81 -0.04 -2.23
C PHE A 40 14.32 -0.12 -2.02
N SER A 41 14.87 0.91 -1.38
CA SER A 41 16.29 0.95 -1.02
C SER A 41 16.61 0.03 0.14
N GLU A 42 17.90 -0.25 0.32
CA GLU A 42 18.42 -1.01 1.46
C GLU A 42 18.09 -0.37 2.82
N ARG A 43 18.14 0.96 2.93
CA ARG A 43 17.82 1.64 4.20
C ARG A 43 16.34 1.51 4.56
N PHE A 44 15.44 1.50 3.58
CA PHE A 44 14.03 1.18 3.85
C PHE A 44 13.87 -0.25 4.36
N ARG A 45 14.52 -1.23 3.73
CA ARG A 45 14.51 -2.62 4.20
C ARG A 45 14.97 -2.72 5.65
N GLN A 46 16.08 -2.08 5.99
CA GLN A 46 16.61 -2.07 7.36
C GLN A 46 15.62 -1.44 8.35
N ALA A 47 15.00 -0.31 8.00
CA ALA A 47 14.01 0.34 8.86
C ALA A 47 12.79 -0.56 9.15
N VAL A 48 12.36 -1.36 8.17
CA VAL A 48 11.30 -2.35 8.37
C VAL A 48 11.76 -3.52 9.24
N GLU A 49 12.92 -4.12 8.93
CA GLU A 49 13.47 -5.26 9.66
C GLU A 49 13.85 -4.93 11.11
N ASP A 50 14.24 -3.70 11.40
CA ASP A 50 14.52 -3.22 12.77
C ASP A 50 13.26 -3.20 13.64
N ILE A 51 12.08 -3.01 13.02
CA ILE A 51 10.78 -2.97 13.71
C ILE A 51 10.14 -4.36 13.74
N GLU A 52 10.11 -5.07 12.60
CA GLU A 52 9.49 -6.38 12.43
C GLU A 52 10.43 -7.36 11.70
N PRO A 53 11.40 -7.97 12.41
CA PRO A 53 12.42 -8.81 11.78
C PRO A 53 11.84 -10.11 11.22
N GLY A 54 12.17 -10.43 9.97
CA GLY A 54 11.81 -11.67 9.30
C GLY A 54 10.31 -11.86 9.01
N VAL A 55 9.52 -10.80 9.17
CA VAL A 55 8.07 -10.84 8.96
C VAL A 55 7.72 -10.71 7.49
N HIS A 56 8.36 -9.78 6.79
CA HIS A 56 8.05 -9.46 5.40
C HIS A 56 9.09 -10.05 4.45
N GLN A 57 8.73 -10.14 3.18
CA GLN A 57 9.62 -10.68 2.17
C GLN A 57 10.26 -9.53 1.40
N PHE A 58 11.59 -9.49 1.42
CA PHE A 58 12.40 -8.60 0.60
C PHE A 58 13.11 -9.44 -0.46
N LEU A 59 12.66 -9.34 -1.71
CA LEU A 59 13.22 -10.05 -2.85
C LEU A 59 14.26 -9.15 -3.51
N PRO A 60 15.52 -9.59 -3.67
CA PRO A 60 16.54 -8.77 -4.30
C PRO A 60 16.22 -8.55 -5.78
N VAL A 61 16.37 -7.31 -6.23
CA VAL A 61 16.15 -6.91 -7.62
C VAL A 61 17.37 -6.19 -8.15
N LYS A 62 17.88 -6.65 -9.29
CA LYS A 62 18.89 -5.94 -10.07
C LYS A 62 18.22 -4.81 -10.86
N VAL A 63 18.65 -3.58 -10.69
CA VAL A 63 18.14 -2.44 -11.46
C VAL A 63 19.12 -2.03 -12.55
N ILE A 64 18.65 -1.99 -13.79
CA ILE A 64 19.40 -1.61 -14.98
C ILE A 64 18.90 -0.26 -15.47
N GLY A 65 19.78 0.72 -15.58
CA GLY A 65 19.51 2.06 -16.09
C GLY A 65 19.22 2.08 -17.59
N VAL A 66 18.80 3.25 -18.08
CA VAL A 66 18.51 3.48 -19.50
C VAL A 66 19.75 3.36 -20.39
N ASP A 67 20.92 3.61 -19.82
CA ASP A 67 22.24 3.45 -20.43
C ASP A 67 22.70 1.98 -20.48
N GLY A 68 21.97 1.08 -19.82
CA GLY A 68 22.31 -0.33 -19.69
C GLY A 68 23.22 -0.65 -18.50
N GLU A 69 23.65 0.36 -17.74
CA GLU A 69 24.47 0.17 -16.55
C GLU A 69 23.62 -0.29 -15.36
N SER A 70 24.23 -1.06 -14.47
CA SER A 70 23.53 -1.53 -13.25
C SER A 70 23.69 -0.49 -12.14
N TYR A 71 22.62 -0.24 -11.40
CA TYR A 71 22.71 0.48 -10.14
C TYR A 71 23.53 -0.35 -9.14
N SER A 72 24.47 0.30 -8.46
CA SER A 72 25.42 -0.38 -7.57
C SER A 72 24.83 -0.77 -6.21
N GLU A 73 23.79 -0.07 -5.77
CA GLU A 73 23.11 -0.34 -4.50
C GLU A 73 22.14 -1.52 -4.64
N PRO A 74 21.97 -2.34 -3.60
CA PRO A 74 20.95 -3.38 -3.60
C PRO A 74 19.55 -2.76 -3.54
N TRP A 75 18.68 -3.24 -4.41
CA TRP A 75 17.27 -2.87 -4.45
C TRP A 75 16.40 -4.07 -4.11
N TRP A 76 15.24 -3.79 -3.54
CA TRP A 76 14.35 -4.82 -3.02
C TRP A 76 12.94 -4.63 -3.52
N SER A 77 12.33 -5.72 -3.98
CA SER A 77 10.88 -5.83 -4.06
C SER A 77 10.35 -6.22 -2.69
N PHE A 78 9.51 -5.36 -2.12
CA PHE A 78 8.95 -5.52 -0.79
C PHE A 78 7.54 -6.09 -0.88
N ASN A 79 7.35 -7.29 -0.34
CA ASN A 79 6.05 -7.93 -0.23
C ASN A 79 5.63 -8.02 1.24
N ILE A 80 4.46 -7.47 1.54
CA ILE A 80 3.89 -7.46 2.88
C ILE A 80 3.21 -8.81 3.15
N CYS A 81 3.84 -9.62 4.00
CA CYS A 81 3.34 -10.95 4.39
C CYS A 81 2.42 -10.94 5.63
N GLN A 82 1.70 -9.86 5.88
CA GLN A 82 0.72 -9.78 6.96
C GLN A 82 -0.63 -9.26 6.47
N LEU A 83 -1.65 -10.10 6.58
CA LEU A 83 -3.05 -9.73 6.44
C LEU A 83 -3.67 -9.57 7.83
N VAL A 84 -4.07 -8.35 8.18
CA VAL A 84 -4.54 -8.00 9.52
C VAL A 84 -5.96 -7.44 9.44
N ASP A 85 -6.85 -7.92 10.29
CA ASP A 85 -8.18 -7.33 10.47
C ASP A 85 -8.08 -6.05 11.32
N SER A 86 -7.46 -4.99 10.82
CA SER A 86 -7.07 -3.82 11.62
C SER A 86 -8.15 -2.73 11.71
N ILE A 87 -8.94 -2.51 10.67
CA ILE A 87 -9.92 -1.42 10.60
C ILE A 87 -11.11 -1.69 11.53
N SER A 88 -11.49 -0.73 12.39
CA SER A 88 -12.75 -0.81 13.13
C SER A 88 -13.94 -0.44 12.24
N PRO A 89 -14.87 -1.37 11.94
CA PRO A 89 -16.08 -1.02 11.19
C PRO A 89 -17.06 -0.19 12.01
N GLU A 90 -16.96 -0.22 13.34
CA GLU A 90 -17.91 0.40 14.28
C GLU A 90 -17.74 1.93 14.38
N LEU A 91 -16.51 2.43 14.23
CA LEU A 91 -16.22 3.87 14.35
C LEU A 91 -16.53 4.68 13.08
N GLY A 92 -17.14 4.04 12.08
CA GLY A 92 -17.39 4.64 10.78
C GLY A 92 -16.15 4.60 9.88
N GLY A 93 -16.19 5.29 8.74
CA GLY A 93 -15.07 5.32 7.80
C GLY A 93 -15.06 4.25 6.72
N VAL A 94 -15.68 3.08 6.96
CA VAL A 94 -15.89 2.05 5.92
C VAL A 94 -17.36 1.64 5.80
N TYR A 95 -17.73 1.08 4.64
CA TYR A 95 -19.04 0.47 4.39
C TYR A 95 -18.91 -0.74 3.46
N LYS A 96 -19.86 -1.67 3.55
CA LYS A 96 -19.99 -2.78 2.59
C LYS A 96 -20.76 -2.29 1.36
N GLN A 97 -20.18 -2.46 0.18
CA GLN A 97 -20.87 -2.30 -1.08
C GLN A 97 -21.18 -3.68 -1.64
N GLU A 98 -22.46 -4.01 -1.78
CA GLU A 98 -22.88 -5.26 -2.39
C GLU A 98 -22.76 -5.20 -3.92
N TRP A 99 -22.37 -6.30 -4.53
CA TRP A 99 -22.27 -6.44 -5.98
C TRP A 99 -23.39 -7.36 -6.50
N GLU A 100 -24.37 -6.80 -7.18
CA GLU A 100 -25.50 -7.57 -7.77
C GLU A 100 -25.07 -8.52 -8.90
N TYR A 101 -23.91 -8.28 -9.52
CA TYR A 101 -23.45 -9.00 -10.73
C TYR A 101 -22.61 -10.25 -10.46
N LEU A 102 -22.12 -10.45 -9.24
CA LEU A 102 -21.40 -11.68 -8.85
C LEU A 102 -22.42 -12.74 -8.40
N ARG A 103 -23.09 -13.36 -9.39
CA ARG A 103 -24.13 -14.39 -9.17
C ARG A 103 -23.58 -15.78 -8.82
N GLU A 104 -22.26 -15.96 -8.76
CA GLU A 104 -21.65 -17.23 -8.36
C GLU A 104 -21.56 -17.30 -6.83
N GLU A 105 -22.06 -18.39 -6.24
CA GLU A 105 -22.15 -18.62 -4.78
C GLU A 105 -20.79 -18.66 -4.05
N LYS A 106 -19.67 -18.54 -4.77
CA LYS A 106 -18.33 -18.82 -4.27
C LYS A 106 -17.64 -17.63 -3.59
N TYR A 107 -18.13 -16.41 -3.76
CA TYR A 107 -17.47 -15.20 -3.23
C TYR A 107 -18.38 -14.43 -2.28
N GLU A 108 -17.77 -13.77 -1.28
CA GLU A 108 -18.49 -12.77 -0.48
C GLU A 108 -19.05 -11.71 -1.42
N LYS A 109 -20.37 -11.46 -1.36
CA LYS A 109 -21.09 -10.61 -2.32
C LYS A 109 -20.87 -9.12 -2.11
N PHE A 110 -19.82 -8.74 -1.38
CA PHE A 110 -19.54 -7.35 -1.05
C PHE A 110 -18.05 -7.05 -1.02
N THR A 111 -17.70 -5.79 -1.26
CA THR A 111 -16.37 -5.23 -0.98
C THR A 111 -16.50 -4.18 0.11
N TRP A 112 -15.52 -4.07 1.00
CA TRP A 112 -15.44 -2.90 1.85
C TRP A 112 -14.86 -1.73 1.07
N ASN A 113 -15.50 -0.58 1.22
CA ASN A 113 -15.03 0.66 0.66
C ASN A 113 -14.82 1.67 1.79
N ILE A 114 -13.81 2.52 1.63
CA ILE A 114 -13.72 3.74 2.44
C ILE A 114 -14.95 4.58 2.08
N LYS A 115 -15.57 5.21 3.08
CA LYS A 115 -16.52 6.30 2.88
C LYS A 115 -15.76 7.53 2.35
N SER A 116 -15.21 7.44 1.14
CA SER A 116 -14.93 8.60 0.32
C SER A 116 -16.27 9.08 -0.19
N GLY A 117 -16.54 10.38 -0.26
CA GLY A 117 -17.81 10.84 -0.81
C GLY A 117 -17.95 10.64 -2.32
N TRP A 118 -17.13 9.80 -2.94
CA TRP A 118 -17.21 9.47 -4.35
C TRP A 118 -18.05 8.21 -4.56
N LEU A 119 -19.19 8.36 -5.23
CA LEU A 119 -19.96 7.25 -5.80
C LEU A 119 -19.69 7.21 -7.32
N PRO A 120 -19.38 6.05 -7.91
CA PRO A 120 -19.29 5.94 -9.37
C PRO A 120 -20.67 6.21 -9.99
N GLY A 121 -20.79 7.26 -10.82
CA GLY A 121 -22.00 7.54 -11.61
C GLY A 121 -22.53 8.98 -11.57
N ARG A 122 -21.94 9.87 -10.75
CA ARG A 122 -22.27 11.31 -10.76
C ARG A 122 -21.02 12.09 -11.16
N VAL A 123 -21.01 12.68 -12.35
CA VAL A 123 -20.04 13.73 -12.71
C VAL A 123 -20.65 15.04 -12.20
N PRO A 124 -20.15 15.66 -11.12
CA PRO A 124 -20.56 17.01 -10.78
C PRO A 124 -19.82 17.98 -11.72
N GLU A 125 -20.49 19.04 -12.15
CA GLU A 125 -19.81 20.16 -12.78
C GLU A 125 -18.82 20.80 -11.80
N PRO A 126 -17.67 21.32 -12.26
CA PRO A 126 -16.61 21.81 -11.40
C PRO A 126 -17.01 23.17 -10.81
N ASP A 127 -17.65 23.13 -9.64
CA ASP A 127 -17.86 24.28 -8.78
C ASP A 127 -16.95 24.13 -7.55
N ASP A 128 -15.95 25.01 -7.44
CA ASP A 128 -15.02 25.06 -6.31
C ASP A 128 -15.68 25.50 -4.99
N SER A 129 -16.95 25.93 -5.02
CA SER A 129 -17.78 26.21 -3.84
C SER A 129 -18.66 25.03 -3.40
N ASP A 130 -18.66 23.92 -4.15
CA ASP A 130 -19.39 22.70 -3.79
C ASP A 130 -18.65 21.95 -2.64
N PRO A 131 -19.25 21.84 -1.44
CA PRO A 131 -18.68 21.03 -0.34
C PRO A 131 -18.59 19.52 -0.66
N TYR A 132 -19.08 19.08 -1.82
CA TYR A 132 -19.02 17.72 -2.34
C TYR A 132 -18.12 17.55 -3.58
N ASN A 133 -17.28 18.54 -3.93
CA ASN A 133 -16.30 18.37 -5.01
C ASN A 133 -15.34 17.20 -4.68
N PRO A 134 -15.30 16.11 -5.47
CA PRO A 134 -14.55 14.90 -5.15
C PRO A 134 -13.02 15.08 -5.17
N TYR A 135 -12.53 16.20 -5.71
CA TYR A 135 -11.12 16.58 -5.65
C TYR A 135 -10.78 17.42 -4.40
N THR A 136 -11.78 17.92 -3.67
CA THR A 136 -11.64 18.60 -2.36
C THR A 136 -12.22 17.77 -1.21
N MET A 137 -13.00 16.72 -1.50
CA MET A 137 -13.48 15.77 -0.52
C MET A 137 -12.28 15.02 0.06
N ASN A 138 -12.04 15.23 1.35
CA ASN A 138 -11.03 14.54 2.12
C ASN A 138 -11.56 13.15 2.51
N PRO A 139 -11.16 12.05 1.85
CA PRO A 139 -11.75 10.73 2.07
C PRO A 139 -11.39 10.09 3.43
N SER A 140 -10.83 10.84 4.39
CA SER A 140 -10.03 10.26 5.48
C SER A 140 -10.40 10.62 6.92
N LYS A 141 -11.47 11.37 7.21
CA LYS A 141 -11.65 11.84 8.60
C LYS A 141 -12.08 10.79 9.64
N LYS A 142 -12.40 9.53 9.28
CA LYS A 142 -12.94 8.55 10.24
C LYS A 142 -12.52 7.09 10.00
N LEU A 143 -11.38 6.81 9.38
CA LEU A 143 -10.85 5.45 9.46
C LEU A 143 -10.07 5.34 10.77
N ALA A 144 -10.37 4.29 11.53
CA ALA A 144 -9.74 3.98 12.80
C ALA A 144 -9.29 2.53 12.76
N VAL A 145 -8.13 2.25 13.35
CA VAL A 145 -7.54 0.91 13.41
C VAL A 145 -7.34 0.49 14.85
N TYR A 146 -7.62 -0.78 15.16
CA TYR A 146 -7.45 -1.36 16.48
C TYR A 146 -5.98 -1.41 16.87
N LYS A 147 -5.60 -0.64 17.89
CA LYS A 147 -4.19 -0.52 18.32
C LYS A 147 -3.57 -1.85 18.71
N ASP A 148 -4.30 -2.70 19.41
CA ASP A 148 -3.83 -4.03 19.84
C ASP A 148 -3.52 -4.97 18.67
N ARG A 149 -4.12 -4.73 17.49
CA ARG A 149 -3.91 -5.56 16.30
C ARG A 149 -2.71 -5.13 15.45
N ILE A 150 -2.29 -3.87 15.59
CA ILE A 150 -1.20 -3.26 14.81
C ILE A 150 0.01 -2.88 15.66
N ALA A 151 -0.04 -3.10 16.97
CA ALA A 151 1.07 -2.82 17.87
C ALA A 151 2.33 -3.58 17.46
N GLY A 152 3.45 -2.87 17.40
CA GLY A 152 4.75 -3.42 17.02
C GLY A 152 4.92 -3.67 15.52
N ARG A 153 3.98 -3.22 14.68
CA ARG A 153 4.07 -3.42 13.23
C ARG A 153 4.82 -2.32 12.51
N ALA A 154 5.51 -2.65 11.43
CA ALA A 154 6.09 -1.73 10.48
C ALA A 154 5.11 -1.48 9.33
N ALA A 155 4.54 -2.55 8.77
CA ALA A 155 3.60 -2.49 7.66
C ALA A 155 2.60 -3.65 7.68
N TRP A 156 1.41 -3.46 7.13
CA TRP A 156 0.42 -4.54 6.98
C TRP A 156 -0.55 -4.26 5.83
N ILE A 157 -1.29 -5.30 5.43
CA ILE A 157 -2.47 -5.19 4.56
C ILE A 157 -3.70 -5.42 5.40
N ASP A 158 -4.72 -4.58 5.25
CA ASP A 158 -5.98 -4.79 5.96
C ASP A 158 -6.90 -5.78 5.22
N SER A 159 -7.49 -6.75 5.94
CA SER A 159 -8.36 -7.77 5.36
C SER A 159 -9.69 -7.23 4.81
N ARG A 160 -10.16 -6.11 5.34
CA ARG A 160 -11.38 -5.44 4.86
C ARG A 160 -11.05 -4.60 3.65
N LEU A 161 -9.96 -3.84 3.73
CA LEU A 161 -9.50 -2.95 2.67
C LEU A 161 -8.08 -3.34 2.25
N PRO A 162 -7.91 -4.16 1.19
CA PRO A 162 -6.62 -4.71 0.79
C PRO A 162 -5.71 -3.63 0.19
N ARG A 163 -5.19 -2.78 1.08
CA ARG A 163 -4.27 -1.68 0.83
C ARG A 163 -3.12 -1.79 1.81
N THR A 164 -2.00 -1.21 1.45
CA THR A 164 -0.84 -1.10 2.32
C THR A 164 -1.03 -0.03 3.39
N PHE A 165 -0.70 -0.38 4.62
CA PHE A 165 -0.62 0.50 5.77
C PHE A 165 0.81 0.48 6.30
N TYR A 166 1.27 1.62 6.82
CA TYR A 166 2.56 1.78 7.49
C TYR A 166 2.32 2.34 8.89
N SER A 167 3.12 1.91 9.86
CA SER A 167 3.00 2.41 11.23
C SER A 167 3.66 3.78 11.40
N ASP A 168 3.24 4.51 12.43
CA ASP A 168 3.87 5.77 12.82
C ASP A 168 5.37 5.58 13.13
N ALA A 169 5.77 4.44 13.69
CA ALA A 169 7.16 4.13 14.00
C ALA A 169 8.02 4.04 12.73
N LEU A 170 7.53 3.36 11.69
CA LEU A 170 8.24 3.27 10.41
C LEU A 170 8.26 4.63 9.70
N MET A 171 7.13 5.36 9.69
CA MET A 171 7.05 6.68 9.07
C MET A 171 8.00 7.68 9.74
N ALA A 172 8.09 7.68 11.07
CA ALA A 172 9.04 8.51 11.81
C ALA A 172 10.49 8.15 11.47
N ARG A 173 10.79 6.86 11.24
CA ARG A 173 12.13 6.42 10.83
C ARG A 173 12.48 6.90 9.42
N ILE A 174 11.56 6.77 8.47
CA ILE A 174 11.68 7.25 7.10
C ILE A 174 11.98 8.76 7.09
N GLU A 175 11.23 9.54 7.88
CA GLU A 175 11.43 10.98 8.01
C GLU A 175 12.78 11.33 8.64
N ALA A 176 13.15 10.68 9.76
CA ALA A 176 14.39 10.93 10.46
C ALA A 176 15.64 10.65 9.62
N GLU A 177 15.57 9.69 8.70
CA GLU A 177 16.66 9.36 7.77
C GLU A 177 16.62 10.18 6.46
N GLY A 178 15.61 11.02 6.26
CA GLY A 178 15.43 11.77 5.03
C GLY A 178 15.28 10.86 3.80
N MET A 179 14.51 9.78 3.94
CA MET A 179 14.19 8.90 2.81
C MET A 179 13.19 9.58 1.87
N GLU A 180 13.40 9.41 0.56
CA GLU A 180 12.60 10.08 -0.47
C GLU A 180 11.66 9.08 -1.19
N GLY A 181 10.64 9.59 -1.89
CA GLY A 181 9.72 8.75 -2.68
C GLY A 181 8.55 8.16 -1.88
N PHE A 182 8.39 8.57 -0.62
CA PHE A 182 7.23 8.27 0.21
C PHE A 182 6.23 9.42 0.20
N TYR A 183 4.94 9.12 0.05
CA TYR A 183 3.87 10.09 0.14
C TYR A 183 2.78 9.57 1.10
N VAL A 184 2.53 10.33 2.16
CA VAL A 184 1.43 10.04 3.09
C VAL A 184 0.15 10.56 2.47
N VAL A 185 -0.64 9.66 1.89
CA VAL A 185 -1.97 10.02 1.34
C VAL A 185 -2.91 10.37 2.49
N HIS A 186 -2.90 9.57 3.55
CA HIS A 186 -3.74 9.73 4.73
C HIS A 186 -3.00 9.33 6.00
N HIS A 187 -3.26 10.04 7.09
CA HIS A 187 -2.85 9.66 8.44
C HIS A 187 -4.10 9.35 9.26
N TRP A 188 -4.10 8.21 9.94
CA TRP A 188 -5.26 7.71 10.69
C TRP A 188 -4.89 7.46 12.14
N LYS A 189 -5.80 7.78 13.06
CA LYS A 189 -5.55 7.60 14.49
C LYS A 189 -5.81 6.16 14.89
N GLU A 190 -4.90 5.63 15.70
CA GLU A 190 -5.08 4.39 16.45
C GLU A 190 -6.16 4.58 17.53
N ILE A 191 -6.92 3.52 17.81
CA ILE A 191 -7.95 3.47 18.87
C ILE A 191 -7.71 2.34 19.85
#